data_AF-A0A7C4C923-F1
#
_entry.id   AF-A0A7C4C923-F1
#
_cell.length_a   1.000
_cell.length_b   1.000
_cell.length_c   1.000
_cell.angle_alpha   90.00
_cell.angle_beta   90.00
_cell.angle_gamma   90.00
#
_symmetry.space_group_name_H-M   'P 1'
#
loop_
_entity.id
_entity.type
_entity.pdbx_description
1 polymer ?
#
loop_
_entity_poly.entity_id
_entity_poly.type
_entity_poly.pdbx_seq_one_letter_code
_entity_poly.pdbx_strand_id
1 'polypeptide(L)'
;MASAAGLGQPVYALCFDHNGSCYVGVIAIYRDYYKWYGIPVFYYYESKTSICGKYFLVRSEESGEIIRVSNGIQPGWIAIPIIRLKSKPPFLKLD
;
A
#
# COMPACT_ATOMS: atom_id res chain seq x y z
N MET A 1 2.16 -3.42 -7.76
CA MET A 1 1.39 -2.22 -7.33
C MET A 1 1.52 -1.06 -8.31
N ALA A 2 2.64 -0.93 -9.04
CA ALA A 2 2.82 0.14 -10.04
C ALA A 2 1.79 0.05 -11.19
N SER A 3 1.45 -1.16 -11.64
CA SER A 3 0.46 -1.38 -12.72
C SER A 3 -0.92 -0.78 -12.38
N ALA A 4 -1.43 -0.98 -11.16
CA ALA A 4 -2.72 -0.43 -10.73
C ALA A 4 -2.73 1.10 -10.57
N ALA A 5 -1.64 1.68 -10.08
CA ALA A 5 -1.50 3.13 -9.96
C ALA A 5 -1.34 3.83 -11.33
N GLY A 6 -0.65 3.18 -12.28
CA GLY A 6 -0.56 3.65 -13.66
C GLY A 6 -1.88 3.59 -14.44
N LEU A 7 -2.84 2.78 -13.99
CA LEU A 7 -4.18 2.63 -14.56
C LEU A 7 -5.20 3.65 -14.02
N GLY A 8 -4.77 4.66 -13.26
CA GLY A 8 -5.63 5.77 -12.82
C GLY A 8 -6.52 5.46 -11.62
N GLN A 9 -6.37 4.30 -10.97
CA GLN A 9 -7.01 4.06 -9.68
C GLN A 9 -6.17 4.71 -8.57
N PRO A 10 -6.76 5.52 -7.69
CA PRO A 10 -6.04 6.08 -6.57
C PRO A 10 -5.62 4.94 -5.63
N VAL A 11 -4.32 4.63 -5.65
CA VAL A 11 -3.71 3.66 -4.74
C VAL A 11 -3.07 4.45 -3.61
N TYR A 12 -3.54 4.23 -2.38
CA TYR A 12 -2.90 4.71 -1.15
C TYR A 12 -2.48 3.52 -0.30
N ALA A 13 -1.34 3.64 0.36
CA ALA A 13 -0.87 2.65 1.32
C ALA A 13 -1.33 3.06 2.72
N LEU A 14 -2.08 2.20 3.40
CA LEU A 14 -2.41 2.34 4.81
C LEU A 14 -1.24 1.84 5.64
N CYS A 15 -0.87 2.57 6.69
CA CYS A 15 0.18 2.21 7.63
C CYS A 15 -0.35 2.32 9.06
N PHE A 16 -0.16 1.31 9.89
CA PHE A 16 -0.53 1.34 11.30
C PHE A 16 0.31 0.36 12.12
N ASP A 17 0.46 0.67 13.41
CA ASP A 17 1.11 -0.23 14.35
C ASP A 17 0.05 -1.14 15.00
N HIS A 18 0.40 -2.41 15.16
CA HIS A 18 -0.41 -3.41 15.86
C HIS A 18 0.50 -4.51 16.42
N ASN A 19 0.28 -4.92 17.68
CA ASN A 19 1.03 -6.01 18.33
C ASN A 19 2.57 -5.89 18.24
N GLY A 20 3.11 -4.66 18.21
CA GLY A 20 4.55 -4.40 18.11
C GLY A 20 5.12 -4.48 16.69
N SER A 21 4.28 -4.70 15.68
CA SER A 21 4.63 -4.69 14.27
C SER A 21 4.00 -3.48 13.56
N CYS A 22 4.72 -2.94 12.58
CA CYS A 22 4.24 -1.94 11.64
C CYS A 22 3.67 -2.67 10.40
N TYR A 23 2.39 -2.48 10.14
CA TYR A 23 1.71 -2.99 8.96
C TYR A 23 1.62 -1.91 7.90
N VAL A 24 1.95 -2.24 6.66
CA VAL A 24 1.71 -1.37 5.51
C VAL A 24 1.00 -2.14 4.41
N GLY A 25 -0.08 -1.61 3.85
CA GLY A 25 -0.83 -2.35 2.85
C GLY A 25 -1.82 -1.51 2.07
N VAL A 26 -2.40 -2.12 1.05
CA VAL A 26 -3.41 -1.51 0.20
C VAL A 26 -4.71 -2.31 0.31
N ILE A 27 -5.84 -1.62 0.25
CA ILE A 27 -7.15 -2.26 0.12
C ILE A 27 -7.48 -2.29 -1.37
N ALA A 28 -7.58 -3.49 -1.93
CA ALA A 28 -8.03 -3.71 -3.29
C ALA A 28 -9.42 -4.33 -3.28
N ILE A 29 -10.27 -3.95 -4.23
CA ILE A 29 -11.54 -4.66 -4.47
C ILE A 29 -11.26 -5.68 -5.56
N TYR A 30 -11.23 -6.96 -5.17
CA TYR A 30 -11.09 -8.05 -6.14
C TYR A 30 -12.44 -8.28 -6.81
N ARG A 31 -12.60 -7.68 -8.00
CA ARG A 31 -13.77 -7.86 -8.87
C ARG A 31 -13.59 -9.20 -9.61
N ASP A 32 -14.70 -9.94 -9.77
CA ASP A 32 -14.79 -11.21 -10.50
C ASP A 32 -14.51 -12.53 -9.76
N TYR A 33 -14.43 -12.54 -8.42
CA TYR A 33 -14.56 -13.81 -7.69
C TYR A 33 -16.03 -14.29 -7.74
N TYR A 34 -16.35 -15.17 -8.69
CA TYR A 34 -17.54 -16.04 -8.75
C TYR A 34 -18.95 -15.39 -8.77
N LYS A 35 -19.12 -14.17 -9.31
CA LYS A 35 -20.44 -13.49 -9.50
C LYS A 35 -21.14 -12.94 -8.23
N TRP A 36 -20.43 -12.48 -7.19
CA TRP A 36 -21.08 -11.66 -6.13
C TRP A 36 -20.18 -10.50 -5.62
N TYR A 37 -20.30 -9.34 -6.27
CA TYR A 37 -20.06 -7.98 -5.74
C TYR A 37 -18.76 -7.68 -4.95
N GLY A 38 -17.58 -8.08 -5.44
CA GLY A 38 -16.29 -7.46 -5.10
C GLY A 38 -15.81 -7.65 -3.65
N ILE A 39 -14.89 -8.59 -3.44
CA ILE A 39 -14.32 -8.86 -2.10
C ILE A 39 -13.22 -7.85 -1.80
N PRO A 40 -13.27 -7.11 -0.67
CA PRO A 40 -12.16 -6.27 -0.24
C PRO A 40 -11.01 -7.15 0.27
N VAL A 41 -9.85 -7.02 -0.35
CA VAL A 41 -8.61 -7.68 0.03
C VAL A 41 -7.67 -6.63 0.60
N PHE A 42 -7.18 -6.86 1.82
CA PHE A 42 -6.08 -6.09 2.37
C PHE A 42 -4.78 -6.82 2.10
N TYR A 43 -4.03 -6.36 1.10
CA TYR A 43 -2.70 -6.90 0.77
C TYR A 43 -1.65 -6.07 1.49
N TYR A 44 -0.86 -6.70 2.37
CA TYR A 44 0.02 -6.00 3.28
C TYR A 44 1.39 -6.64 3.42
N TYR A 45 2.32 -5.83 3.91
CA TYR A 45 3.64 -6.19 4.40
C TYR A 45 3.72 -5.86 5.88
N GLU A 46 4.27 -6.80 6.66
CA GLU A 46 4.50 -6.64 8.09
C GLU A 46 5.99 -6.46 8.34
N SER A 47 6.35 -5.51 9.22
CA SER A 47 7.73 -5.28 9.64
C SER A 47 7.82 -5.00 11.13
N LYS A 48 8.90 -5.45 11.77
CA LYS A 48 9.26 -5.06 13.14
C LYS A 48 9.80 -3.63 13.21
N THR A 49 10.16 -3.04 12.07
CA THR A 49 10.72 -1.69 11.99
C THR A 49 9.67 -0.77 11.37
N SER A 50 9.51 0.42 11.95
CA SER A 50 8.63 1.44 11.38
C SER A 50 9.11 1.88 10.00
N ILE A 51 8.18 1.98 9.06
CA ILE A 51 8.45 2.60 7.77
C ILE A 51 8.46 4.11 7.96
N CYS A 52 9.56 4.79 7.64
CA CYS A 52 9.74 6.23 7.85
C CYS A 52 9.64 7.01 6.53
N GLY A 53 8.56 7.77 6.35
CA GLY A 53 8.34 8.62 5.18
C GLY A 53 6.86 8.90 4.90
N LYS A 54 6.59 9.66 3.84
CA LYS A 54 5.23 10.06 3.43
C LYS A 54 4.75 9.37 2.15
N TYR A 55 5.67 8.86 1.35
CA TYR A 55 5.37 8.25 0.05
C TYR A 55 6.22 6.98 -0.16
N PHE A 56 5.63 5.98 -0.83
CA PHE A 56 6.41 5.06 -1.63
C PHE A 56 6.56 5.63 -3.03
N LEU A 57 7.80 5.83 -3.46
CA LEU A 57 8.13 6.15 -4.84
C LEU A 57 8.39 4.86 -5.59
N VAL A 58 7.66 4.66 -6.68
CA VAL A 58 7.79 3.49 -7.54
C VAL A 58 8.19 3.94 -8.94
N ARG A 59 9.20 3.28 -9.50
CA ARG A 59 9.63 3.47 -10.88
C ARG A 59 9.93 2.11 -11.50
N SER A 60 9.41 1.88 -12.69
CA SER A 60 9.74 0.71 -13.49
C SER A 60 11.04 0.95 -14.25
N GLU A 61 11.94 -0.03 -14.20
CA GLU A 61 13.17 -0.10 -14.99
C GLU A 61 13.23 -1.46 -15.69
N GLU A 62 14.15 -1.63 -16.66
CA GLU A 62 14.30 -2.89 -17.40
C GLU A 62 14.60 -4.09 -16.49
N SER A 63 15.27 -3.86 -15.36
CA SER A 63 15.63 -4.87 -14.37
C SER A 63 14.51 -5.17 -13.35
N GLY A 64 13.42 -4.40 -13.34
CA GLY A 64 12.29 -4.58 -12.43
C GLY A 64 11.72 -3.28 -11.87
N GLU A 65 10.89 -3.39 -10.83
CA GLU A 65 10.33 -2.24 -10.11
C GLU A 65 11.27 -1.80 -8.97
N ILE A 66 11.67 -0.54 -8.96
CA ILE A 66 12.38 0.08 -7.84
C ILE A 66 11.36 0.76 -6.93
N ILE A 67 11.44 0.43 -5.64
CA ILE A 67 10.59 1.03 -4.60
C ILE A 67 11.49 1.75 -3.58
N ARG A 68 11.14 3.00 -3.26
CA ARG A 68 11.84 3.81 -2.24
C ARG A 68 10.84 4.50 -1.34
N VAL A 69 11.23 4.73 -0.09
CA VAL A 69 10.45 5.55 0.84
C VAL A 69 10.96 6.99 0.78
N SER A 70 10.07 7.97 0.70
CA SER A 70 10.42 9.39 0.57
C SER A 70 9.48 10.30 1.37
N ASN A 71 9.96 11.49 1.74
CA ASN A 71 9.15 12.56 2.33
C ASN A 71 8.52 13.50 1.29
N GLY A 72 8.88 13.36 0.00
CA GLY A 72 8.35 14.15 -1.10
C GLY A 72 8.17 13.36 -2.38
N ILE A 73 7.50 13.95 -3.35
CA ILE A 73 7.31 13.39 -4.69
C ILE A 73 8.53 13.67 -5.57
N GLN A 74 8.79 12.82 -6.57
CA GLN A 74 9.89 12.99 -7.52
C GLN A 74 9.37 12.86 -8.97
N PRO A 75 9.71 13.79 -9.88
CA PRO A 75 9.35 13.68 -11.29
C PRO A 75 9.83 12.35 -11.90
N GLY A 76 8.98 11.72 -12.72
CA GLY A 76 9.27 10.42 -13.32
C GLY A 76 9.06 9.22 -12.38
N TRP A 77 8.56 9.45 -11.16
CA TRP A 77 8.17 8.39 -10.22
C TRP A 77 6.67 8.43 -9.96
N ILE A 78 6.08 7.26 -9.79
CA ILE A 78 4.74 7.11 -9.23
C ILE A 78 4.85 7.30 -7.72
N ALA A 79 4.18 8.30 -7.18
CA ALA A 79 4.13 8.56 -5.74
C ALA A 79 2.86 7.97 -5.12
N ILE A 80 3.00 6.95 -4.30
CA ILE A 80 1.91 6.33 -3.54
C ILE A 80 1.94 6.91 -2.12
N PRO A 81 0.94 7.70 -1.70
CA PRO A 81 0.92 8.28 -0.37
C PRO A 81 0.76 7.20 0.71
N ILE A 82 1.49 7.37 1.82
CA ILE A 82 1.40 6.54 3.01
C ILE A 82 0.47 7.24 4.01
N ILE A 83 -0.73 6.71 4.17
CA ILE A 83 -1.73 7.18 5.12
C ILE A 83 -1.50 6.45 6.45
N ARG A 84 -1.01 7.19 7.45
CA ARG A 84 -0.82 6.64 8.80
C ARG A 84 -2.10 6.72 9.60
N LEU A 85 -2.60 5.57 9.99
CA LEU A 85 -3.76 5.45 10.86
C LEU A 85 -3.32 5.43 12.31
N LYS A 86 -4.14 6.02 13.17
CA LYS A 86 -3.91 6.05 14.63
C LYS A 86 -3.86 4.63 15.23
N SER A 87 -4.61 3.69 14.66
CA SER A 87 -4.74 2.32 15.15
C SER A 87 -5.16 1.38 14.02
N LYS A 88 -4.96 0.07 14.23
CA LYS A 88 -5.49 -0.97 13.33
C LYS A 88 -6.99 -0.77 13.06
N PRO A 89 -7.42 -0.72 11.79
CA PRO A 89 -8.84 -0.70 11.45
C PRO A 89 -9.59 -1.91 12.03
N PRO A 90 -10.79 -1.71 12.61
CA PRO A 90 -11.50 -2.79 13.32
C PRO A 90 -11.98 -3.92 12.41
N PHE A 91 -12.18 -3.66 11.12
CA PHE A 91 -12.60 -4.67 10.14
C PHE A 91 -11.46 -5.59 9.66
N LEU A 92 -10.20 -5.23 9.96
CA LEU A 92 -9.05 -6.08 9.62
C LEU A 92 -8.85 -7.15 10.70
N LYS A 93 -9.00 -8.40 10.28
CA LYS A 93 -8.71 -9.59 11.09
C LYS A 93 -7.22 -9.92 10.99
N LEU A 94 -6.42 -9.18 11.74
CA LEU A 94 -5.00 -9.46 11.99
C LEU A 94 -4.90 -9.90 13.45
N ASP A 95 -4.21 -11.00 13.68
CA ASP A 95 -4.04 -11.63 15.01
C ASP A 95 -2.96 -10.94 15.86
#